data_AF-A0A953WJH8-F1
#
_entry.id   AF-A0A953WJH8-F1
#
_cell.length_a   1.000
_cell.length_b   1.000
_cell.length_c   1.000
_cell.angle_alpha   90.00
_cell.angle_beta   90.00
_cell.angle_gamma   90.00
#
_symmetry.space_group_name_H-M   'P 1'
#
loop_
_entity.id
_entity.type
_entity.pdbx_description
1 polymer ?
#
loop_
_entity_poly.entity_id
_entity_poly.type
_entity_poly.pdbx_seq_one_letter_code
_entity_poly.pdbx_strand_id
1 'polypeptide(L)'
;ERLYPQASAACKADPVRAEEARRATAELQSGRRGYRALWEQFLAVSRAAIEREYADLDVTFDWWKGEADADPLIDELAADLRRQNLTETSDGAEIIRVAREGDKKEIPPLILFKSDGSVLYGTTDLATILDRKRAIDPDRILYVVDQRQALHFEQV
;
A
#
# COMPACT_ATOMS: atom_id res chain seq x y z
N GLU A 1 -5.76 20.67 -2.61
CA GLU A 1 -6.96 20.31 -3.40
C GLU A 1 -6.95 20.74 -4.88
N ARG A 2 -6.49 21.94 -5.28
CA ARG A 2 -6.57 22.41 -6.69
C ARG A 2 -5.69 21.66 -7.72
N LEU A 3 -4.46 21.29 -7.34
CA LEU A 3 -3.46 20.79 -8.31
C LEU A 3 -3.81 19.42 -8.88
N TYR A 4 -4.38 18.51 -8.07
CA TYR A 4 -4.70 17.16 -8.49
C TYR A 4 -5.80 17.11 -9.58
N PRO A 5 -6.98 17.75 -9.41
CA PRO A 5 -7.99 17.80 -10.46
C PRO A 5 -7.49 18.47 -11.74
N GLN A 6 -6.66 19.51 -11.63
CA GLN A 6 -6.06 20.18 -12.79
C GLN A 6 -5.13 19.25 -13.57
N ALA A 7 -4.23 18.55 -12.87
CA ALA A 7 -3.33 17.58 -13.50
C ALA A 7 -4.11 16.41 -14.13
N SER A 8 -5.12 15.89 -13.43
CA SER A 8 -5.98 14.82 -13.93
C SER A 8 -6.76 15.24 -15.18
N ALA A 9 -7.37 16.43 -15.17
CA ALA A 9 -8.09 16.97 -16.31
C ALA A 9 -7.16 17.21 -17.51
N ALA A 10 -5.96 17.74 -17.28
CA ALA A 10 -4.97 17.96 -18.33
C ALA A 10 -4.52 16.64 -18.98
N CYS A 11 -4.33 15.56 -18.20
CA CYS A 11 -4.02 14.24 -18.75
C CYS A 11 -5.22 13.63 -19.51
N LYS A 12 -6.46 13.89 -19.10
CA LYS A 12 -7.65 13.44 -19.83
C LYS A 12 -7.83 14.17 -21.16
N ALA A 13 -7.47 15.46 -21.20
CA ALA A 13 -7.62 16.30 -22.38
C ALA A 13 -6.50 16.11 -23.42
N ASP A 14 -5.31 15.64 -23.01
CA ASP A 14 -4.13 15.55 -23.85
C ASP A 14 -3.45 14.16 -23.74
N PRO A 15 -3.56 13.31 -24.79
CA PRO A 15 -2.92 12.00 -24.83
C PRO A 15 -1.39 12.04 -24.71
N VAL A 16 -0.73 13.10 -25.20
CA VAL A 16 0.73 13.25 -25.09
C VAL A 16 1.10 13.46 -23.63
N ARG A 17 0.37 14.35 -22.95
CA ARG A 17 0.57 14.62 -21.52
C ARG A 17 0.26 13.39 -20.65
N ALA A 18 -0.74 12.59 -21.02
CA ALA A 18 -1.01 11.32 -20.36
C ALA A 18 0.16 10.34 -20.48
N GLU A 19 0.79 10.28 -21.66
CA GLU A 19 1.95 9.43 -21.88
C GLU A 19 3.18 9.91 -21.13
N GLU A 20 3.42 11.23 -21.09
CA GLU A 20 4.48 11.82 -20.27
C GLU A 20 4.30 11.51 -18.79
N ALA A 21 3.05 11.58 -18.28
CA ALA A 21 2.74 11.23 -16.91
C ALA A 21 2.98 9.73 -16.63
N ARG A 22 2.60 8.83 -17.54
CA ARG A 22 2.89 7.39 -17.42
C ARG A 22 4.38 7.11 -17.38
N ARG A 23 5.15 7.72 -18.29
CA ARG A 23 6.62 7.61 -18.29
C ARG A 23 7.21 8.15 -17.00
N ALA A 24 6.70 9.28 -16.50
CA ALA A 24 7.18 9.86 -15.25
C ALA A 24 6.95 8.94 -14.04
N THR A 25 5.78 8.30 -13.96
CA THR A 25 5.48 7.30 -12.93
C THR A 25 6.44 6.10 -13.01
N ALA A 26 6.69 5.57 -14.21
CA ALA A 26 7.61 4.45 -14.39
C ALA A 26 9.05 4.82 -13.96
N GLU A 27 9.52 6.02 -14.29
CA GLU A 27 10.84 6.51 -13.88
C GLU A 27 10.94 6.79 -12.37
N LEU A 28 9.85 7.24 -11.73
CA LEU A 28 9.80 7.36 -10.28
C LEU A 28 9.95 5.99 -9.60
N GLN A 29 9.17 5.01 -10.07
CA GLN A 29 9.20 3.62 -9.59
C GLN A 29 10.57 2.98 -9.80
N SER A 30 11.22 3.22 -10.94
CA SER A 30 12.56 2.70 -11.23
C SER A 30 13.70 3.37 -10.43
N GLY A 31 13.39 4.37 -9.60
CA GLY A 31 14.37 4.96 -8.70
C GLY A 31 15.05 6.23 -9.21
N ARG A 32 14.51 6.89 -10.25
CA ARG A 32 15.13 8.12 -10.79
C ARG A 32 15.24 9.19 -9.70
N ARG A 33 16.48 9.52 -9.30
CA ARG A 33 16.81 10.43 -8.19
C ARG A 33 16.06 11.76 -8.25
N GLY A 34 16.00 12.39 -9.43
CA GLY A 34 15.31 13.69 -9.59
C GLY A 34 13.80 13.61 -9.34
N TYR A 35 13.15 12.52 -9.75
CA TYR A 35 11.72 12.33 -9.50
C TYR A 35 11.42 11.91 -8.07
N ARG A 36 12.30 11.12 -7.44
CA ARG A 36 12.18 10.83 -6.01
C ARG A 36 12.29 12.09 -5.16
N ALA A 37 13.23 12.98 -5.48
CA ALA A 37 13.34 14.26 -4.78
C ALA A 37 12.07 15.12 -4.93
N LEU A 38 11.47 15.17 -6.12
CA LEU A 38 10.20 15.87 -6.34
C LEU A 38 9.04 15.22 -5.58
N TRP A 39 8.98 13.90 -5.57
CA TRP A 39 7.97 13.14 -4.84
C TRP A 39 8.07 13.36 -3.33
N GLU A 40 9.27 13.32 -2.76
CA GLU A 40 9.52 13.65 -1.35
C GLU A 40 9.05 15.06 -1.00
N GLN A 41 9.28 16.04 -1.90
CA GLN A 41 8.77 17.40 -1.72
C GLN A 41 7.23 17.45 -1.74
N PHE A 42 6.58 16.73 -2.66
CA PHE A 42 5.12 16.65 -2.68
C PHE A 42 4.55 16.02 -1.40
N LEU A 43 5.20 14.96 -0.90
CA LEU A 43 4.84 14.33 0.36
C LEU A 43 5.00 15.29 1.54
N ALA A 44 6.12 16.00 1.62
CA ALA A 44 6.38 16.96 2.70
C ALA A 44 5.32 18.08 2.74
N VAL A 45 4.97 18.65 1.58
CA VAL A 45 3.93 19.69 1.50
C VAL A 45 2.56 19.14 1.90
N SER A 46 2.22 17.92 1.44
CA SER A 46 0.94 17.29 1.76
C SER A 46 0.84 16.95 3.24
N ARG A 47 1.92 16.40 3.82
CA ARG A 47 2.00 16.07 5.25
C ARG A 47 1.84 17.29 6.13
N ALA A 48 2.55 18.39 5.83
CA ALA A 48 2.45 19.61 6.62
C ALA A 48 1.03 20.21 6.64
N ALA A 49 0.28 20.08 5.52
CA ALA A 49 -1.11 20.51 5.47
C ALA A 49 -2.02 19.63 6.36
N ILE A 50 -1.87 18.31 6.27
CA ILE A 50 -2.65 17.33 7.04
C ILE A 50 -2.34 17.43 8.54
N GLU A 51 -1.07 17.59 8.92
CA GLU A 51 -0.64 17.78 10.31
C GLU A 51 -1.31 19.01 10.94
N ARG A 52 -1.41 20.11 10.18
CA ARG A 52 -2.11 21.32 10.65
C ARG A 52 -3.60 21.05 10.88
N GLU A 53 -4.26 20.36 9.94
CA GLU A 53 -5.69 20.03 10.08
C GLU A 53 -5.98 19.12 11.27
N TYR A 54 -5.10 18.14 11.55
CA TYR A 54 -5.23 17.32 12.76
C TYR A 54 -4.90 18.07 14.05
N ALA A 55 -3.93 18.99 14.01
CA ALA A 55 -3.60 19.82 15.16
C ALA A 55 -4.78 20.71 15.58
N ASP A 56 -5.57 21.22 14.63
CA ASP A 56 -6.81 21.95 14.92
C ASP A 56 -7.87 21.10 15.66
N LEU A 57 -7.72 19.77 15.62
CA LEU A 57 -8.56 18.79 16.31
C LEU A 57 -7.87 18.19 17.56
N ASP A 58 -6.73 18.74 17.98
CA ASP A 58 -5.87 18.20 19.05
C ASP A 58 -5.44 16.73 18.82
N VAL A 59 -5.28 16.34 17.55
CA VAL A 59 -4.82 15.00 17.15
C VAL A 59 -3.37 15.04 16.72
N THR A 60 -2.55 14.15 17.29
CA THR A 60 -1.14 13.98 16.93
C THR A 60 -0.81 12.51 16.72
N PHE A 61 0.12 12.23 15.80
CA PHE A 61 0.63 10.88 15.55
C PHE A 61 2.13 10.87 15.78
N ASP A 62 2.60 9.85 16.51
CA ASP A 62 4.03 9.62 16.71
C ASP A 62 4.71 9.17 15.39
N TRP A 63 3.97 8.45 14.53
CA TRP A 63 4.49 7.81 13.32
C TRP A 63 3.62 8.19 12.12
N TRP A 64 4.27 8.73 11.09
CA TRP A 64 3.65 9.08 9.81
C TRP A 64 4.17 8.17 8.70
N LYS A 65 3.82 6.89 8.78
CA LYS A 65 4.18 5.87 7.79
C LYS A 65 3.06 5.70 6.76
N GLY A 66 3.42 5.71 5.48
CA GLY A 66 2.55 5.35 4.36
C GLY A 66 2.89 3.98 3.79
N GLU A 67 2.18 3.58 2.73
CA GLU A 67 2.37 2.27 2.07
C GLU A 67 3.83 2.04 1.61
N ALA A 68 4.47 3.07 1.05
CA ALA A 68 5.84 2.99 0.54
C ALA A 68 6.89 2.71 1.63
N ASP A 69 6.58 2.94 2.91
CA ASP A 69 7.49 2.60 4.01
C ASP A 69 7.59 1.07 4.22
N ALA A 70 6.59 0.31 3.77
CA ALA A 70 6.56 -1.15 3.85
C ALA A 70 7.17 -1.84 2.61
N ASP A 71 7.32 -1.13 1.48
CA ASP A 71 7.86 -1.66 0.22
C ASP A 71 9.16 -2.48 0.39
N PRO A 72 10.16 -2.02 1.18
CA PRO A 72 11.42 -2.76 1.33
C PRO A 72 11.27 -4.14 1.97
N LEU A 73 10.16 -4.41 2.67
CA LEU A 73 9.91 -5.67 3.37
C LEU A 73 9.11 -6.68 2.54
N ILE A 74 8.54 -6.26 1.40
CA ILE A 74 7.63 -7.09 0.62
C ILE A 74 8.33 -8.32 0.05
N ASP A 75 9.52 -8.16 -0.52
CA ASP A 75 10.29 -9.26 -1.10
C ASP A 75 10.71 -10.29 -0.03
N GLU A 76 11.11 -9.79 1.15
CA GLU A 76 11.48 -10.64 2.28
C GLU A 76 10.27 -11.42 2.80
N LEU A 77 9.15 -10.73 3.04
CA LEU A 77 7.90 -11.33 3.47
C LEU A 77 7.44 -12.43 2.50
N ALA A 78 7.45 -12.14 1.19
CA ALA A 78 7.07 -13.10 0.16
C ALA A 78 7.97 -14.34 0.18
N ALA A 79 9.29 -14.14 0.29
CA ALA A 79 10.24 -15.24 0.39
C ALA A 79 9.98 -16.10 1.64
N ASP A 80 9.65 -15.49 2.77
CA ASP A 80 9.37 -16.17 4.03
C ASP A 80 8.09 -17.00 3.96
N LEU A 81 7.03 -16.47 3.35
CA LEU A 81 5.75 -17.16 3.15
C LEU A 81 5.90 -18.35 2.20
N ARG A 82 6.65 -18.19 1.10
CA ARG A 82 6.99 -19.28 0.16
C ARG A 82 7.77 -20.39 0.86
N ARG A 83 8.78 -20.06 1.68
CA ARG A 83 9.57 -21.06 2.43
C ARG A 83 8.73 -21.86 3.42
N GLN A 84 7.67 -21.27 3.94
CA GLN A 84 6.72 -21.94 4.84
C GLN A 84 5.64 -22.74 4.11
N ASN A 85 5.65 -22.76 2.76
CA ASN A 85 4.61 -23.37 1.92
C ASN A 85 3.20 -22.81 2.21
N LEU A 86 3.12 -21.52 2.51
CA LEU A 86 1.84 -20.83 2.77
C LEU A 86 1.24 -20.20 1.50
N THR A 87 2.02 -20.10 0.42
CA THR A 87 1.59 -19.51 -0.85
C THR A 87 1.39 -20.57 -1.92
N GLU A 88 0.45 -20.33 -2.82
CA GLU A 88 0.24 -21.15 -4.02
C GLU A 88 -0.05 -20.27 -5.25
N THR A 89 0.16 -20.82 -6.44
CA THR A 89 -0.20 -20.16 -7.69
C THR A 89 -1.62 -20.52 -8.10
N SER A 90 -2.46 -19.52 -8.33
CA SER A 90 -3.83 -19.67 -8.84
C SER A 90 -4.07 -18.64 -9.94
N ASP A 91 -4.41 -19.11 -11.15
CA ASP A 91 -4.62 -18.27 -12.34
C ASP A 91 -3.47 -17.30 -12.64
N GLY A 92 -2.24 -17.76 -12.40
CA GLY A 92 -1.02 -16.98 -12.59
C GLY A 92 -0.73 -15.95 -11.49
N ALA A 93 -1.65 -15.73 -10.55
CA ALA A 93 -1.42 -14.94 -9.35
C ALA A 93 -0.86 -15.81 -8.22
N GLU A 94 -0.07 -15.22 -7.32
CA GLU A 94 0.37 -15.85 -6.08
C GLU A 94 -0.58 -15.47 -4.95
N ILE A 95 -1.13 -16.47 -4.28
CA ILE A 95 -2.21 -16.31 -3.29
C ILE A 95 -1.92 -17.06 -1.98
N ILE A 96 -2.64 -16.68 -0.92
CA ILE A 96 -2.75 -17.42 0.35
C ILE A 96 -4.22 -17.78 0.57
N ARG A 97 -4.51 -19.06 0.80
CA ARG A 97 -5.85 -19.49 1.23
C ARG A 97 -6.01 -19.26 2.72
N VAL A 98 -6.89 -18.33 3.09
CA VAL A 98 -7.14 -17.93 4.48
C VAL A 98 -8.46 -18.44 5.04
N ALA A 99 -9.31 -19.03 4.20
CA ALA A 99 -10.57 -19.65 4.60
C ALA A 99 -10.33 -20.82 5.57
N ARG A 100 -11.20 -20.93 6.58
CA ARG A 100 -11.15 -21.94 7.63
C ARG A 100 -12.41 -22.80 7.62
N GLU A 101 -12.27 -24.04 8.11
CA GLU A 101 -13.43 -24.90 8.33
C GLU A 101 -14.37 -24.26 9.36
N GLY A 102 -15.62 -24.04 8.95
CA GLY A 102 -16.65 -23.40 9.80
C GLY A 102 -16.87 -21.91 9.54
N ASP A 103 -16.17 -21.31 8.58
CA ASP A 103 -16.50 -19.95 8.13
C ASP A 103 -17.94 -19.89 7.62
N LYS A 104 -18.72 -18.93 8.14
CA LYS A 104 -20.14 -18.77 7.81
C LYS A 104 -20.36 -18.19 6.41
N LYS A 105 -19.30 -17.68 5.79
CA LYS A 105 -19.27 -17.04 4.47
C LYS A 105 -18.02 -17.52 3.75
N GLU A 106 -18.08 -17.53 2.42
CA GLU A 106 -16.91 -17.81 1.60
C GLU A 106 -15.88 -16.69 1.79
N ILE A 107 -14.67 -17.03 2.25
CA ILE A 107 -13.55 -16.10 2.36
C ILE A 107 -12.66 -16.31 1.15
N PRO A 108 -12.54 -15.32 0.24
CA PRO A 108 -11.66 -15.44 -0.91
C PRO A 108 -10.20 -15.49 -0.47
N PRO A 109 -9.30 -16.05 -1.29
CA PRO A 109 -7.88 -16.03 -0.98
C PRO A 109 -7.32 -14.61 -0.98
N LEU A 110 -6.28 -14.40 -0.18
CA LEU A 110 -5.50 -13.17 -0.19
C LEU A 110 -4.51 -13.23 -1.36
N ILE A 111 -4.53 -12.23 -2.23
CA ILE A 111 -3.59 -12.16 -3.37
C ILE A 111 -2.32 -11.42 -2.93
N LEU A 112 -1.17 -12.08 -3.01
CA LEU A 112 0.14 -11.48 -2.73
C LEU A 112 0.72 -10.76 -3.96
N PHE A 113 0.70 -11.44 -5.11
CA PHE A 113 1.15 -10.88 -6.37
C PHE A 113 0.14 -11.22 -7.46
N LYS A 114 -0.20 -10.23 -8.29
CA LYS A 114 -0.96 -10.49 -9.51
C LYS A 114 -0.11 -11.24 -10.53
N SER A 115 -0.76 -11.70 -11.61
CA SER A 115 -0.09 -12.37 -12.73
C SER A 115 0.94 -11.52 -13.46
N ASP A 116 0.85 -10.19 -13.36
CA ASP A 116 1.84 -9.24 -13.87
C ASP A 116 2.98 -8.93 -12.87
N GLY A 117 2.99 -9.59 -11.71
CA GLY A 117 3.95 -9.37 -10.63
C GLY A 117 3.69 -8.13 -9.79
N SER A 118 2.62 -7.37 -10.07
CA SER A 118 2.28 -6.20 -9.26
C SER A 118 1.70 -6.59 -7.90
N VAL A 119 1.99 -5.75 -6.91
CA VAL A 119 1.58 -5.92 -5.52
C VAL A 119 0.19 -5.31 -5.30
N LEU A 120 -0.58 -5.91 -4.39
CA LEU A 120 -1.88 -5.43 -3.93
C LEU A 120 -1.84 -5.00 -2.48
N TYR A 121 -2.89 -4.28 -2.05
CA TYR A 121 -3.04 -3.78 -0.68
C TYR A 121 -2.79 -4.84 0.41
N GLY A 122 -3.23 -6.09 0.18
CA GLY A 122 -3.04 -7.18 1.15
C GLY A 122 -1.59 -7.44 1.51
N THR A 123 -0.70 -7.42 0.51
CA THR A 123 0.73 -7.61 0.70
C THR A 123 1.36 -6.45 1.44
N THR A 124 0.98 -5.21 1.09
CA THR A 124 1.46 -4.00 1.75
C THR A 124 1.02 -3.98 3.22
N ASP A 125 -0.21 -4.40 3.53
CA ASP A 125 -0.69 -4.48 4.91
C ASP A 125 0.03 -5.56 5.72
N LEU A 126 0.27 -6.75 5.14
CA LEU A 126 1.09 -7.78 5.80
C LEU A 126 2.52 -7.30 6.05
N ALA A 127 3.13 -6.61 5.09
CA ALA A 127 4.45 -6.00 5.24
C ALA A 127 4.45 -4.90 6.32
N THR A 128 3.35 -4.14 6.43
CA THR A 128 3.16 -3.14 7.49
C THR A 128 3.05 -3.79 8.87
N ILE A 129 2.38 -4.95 8.99
CA ILE A 129 2.33 -5.72 10.24
C ILE A 129 3.74 -6.20 10.61
N LEU A 130 4.50 -6.71 9.65
CA LEU A 130 5.89 -7.14 9.86
C LEU A 130 6.78 -5.99 10.33
N ASP A 131 6.67 -4.82 9.68
CA ASP A 131 7.36 -3.59 10.08
C ASP A 131 7.04 -3.22 11.54
N ARG A 132 5.76 -3.15 11.89
CA ARG A 132 5.32 -2.82 13.26
C ARG A 132 5.83 -3.83 14.28
N LYS A 133 5.75 -5.13 13.96
CA LYS A 133 6.23 -6.20 14.84
C LYS A 133 7.73 -6.11 15.08
N ARG A 134 8.52 -5.76 14.07
CA ARG A 134 9.97 -5.58 14.19
C ARG A 134 10.38 -4.29 14.88
N ALA A 135 9.67 -3.20 14.59
CA ALA A 135 10.07 -1.87 15.01
C ALA A 135 9.71 -1.59 16.47
N ILE A 136 8.56 -2.06 16.94
CA ILE A 136 8.06 -1.76 18.30
C ILE A 136 7.47 -2.96 19.04
N ASP A 137 7.40 -4.13 18.40
CA ASP A 137 6.90 -5.40 18.97
C ASP A 137 5.62 -5.25 19.83
N PRO A 138 4.52 -4.71 19.27
CA PRO A 138 3.37 -4.33 20.08
C PRO A 138 2.59 -5.56 20.52
N ASP A 139 2.00 -5.49 21.73
CA ASP A 139 1.07 -6.51 22.21
C ASP A 139 -0.22 -6.57 21.39
N ARG A 140 -0.67 -5.42 20.86
CA ARG A 140 -1.92 -5.28 20.10
C ARG A 140 -1.76 -4.25 18.97
N ILE A 141 -2.38 -4.54 17.84
CA ILE A 141 -2.51 -3.63 16.70
C ILE A 141 -3.99 -3.42 16.45
N LEU A 142 -4.43 -2.16 16.40
CA LEU A 142 -5.82 -1.79 16.14
C LEU A 142 -5.89 -1.06 14.79
N TYR A 143 -6.70 -1.56 13.88
CA TYR A 143 -6.98 -0.92 12.59
C TYR A 143 -8.27 -0.10 12.69
N VAL A 144 -8.14 1.23 12.67
CA VAL A 144 -9.27 2.15 12.64
C VAL A 144 -9.53 2.56 11.19
N VAL A 145 -10.39 1.80 10.53
CA VAL A 145 -10.69 1.94 9.10
C VAL A 145 -12.21 1.90 8.85
N ASP A 146 -12.62 2.25 7.64
CA ASP A 146 -14.01 2.16 7.21
C ASP A 146 -14.50 0.69 7.20
N GLN A 147 -15.76 0.46 7.62
CA GLN A 147 -16.36 -0.87 7.72
C GLN A 147 -16.34 -1.65 6.38
N ARG A 148 -16.32 -0.97 5.24
CA ARG A 148 -16.23 -1.62 3.92
C ARG A 148 -14.94 -2.42 3.73
N GLN A 149 -13.91 -2.16 4.53
CA GLN A 149 -12.65 -2.90 4.52
C GLN A 149 -12.63 -4.09 5.50
N ALA A 150 -13.76 -4.40 6.16
CA ALA A 150 -13.80 -5.45 7.18
C ALA A 150 -13.38 -6.83 6.65
N LEU A 151 -13.80 -7.22 5.45
CA LEU A 151 -13.39 -8.51 4.87
C LEU A 151 -11.89 -8.57 4.59
N HIS A 152 -11.30 -7.47 4.12
CA HIS A 152 -9.87 -7.37 3.85
C HIS A 152 -9.05 -7.59 5.13
N PHE A 153 -9.40 -6.91 6.23
CA PHE A 153 -8.71 -7.09 7.51
C PHE A 153 -9.08 -8.37 8.26
N GLU A 154 -10.08 -9.12 7.79
CA GLU A 154 -10.33 -10.49 8.25
C GLU A 154 -9.42 -11.50 7.52
N GLN A 155 -8.98 -11.17 6.30
CA GLN A 155 -8.05 -11.97 5.51
C GLN A 155 -6.57 -11.75 5.90
N VAL A 156 -6.19 -10.50 6.19
CA VAL A 156 -4.85 -10.08 6.61
C VAL A 156 -4.58 -10.51 8.05
#